data_AF-A0A918XC83-F1
#
_entry.id   AF-A0A918XC83-F1
#
_cell.length_a   1.000
_cell.length_b   1.000
_cell.length_c   1.000
_cell.angle_alpha   90.00
_cell.angle_beta   90.00
_cell.angle_gamma   90.00
#
_symmetry.space_group_name_H-M   'P 1'
#
loop_
_entity.id
_entity.type
_entity.pdbx_description
1 polymer ?
#
loop_
_entity_poly.entity_id
_entity_poly.type
_entity_poly.pdbx_seq_one_letter_code
_entity_poly.pdbx_strand_id
1 'polypeptide(L)'
;MSRRQATVTAPAIVAGPALRDTLLLAAVLAAVLVSCLAVIRSSHACRQLYAQLQSLEATRWHLQEDYSRLLLEQSTWASHHRVEQVAADDLGMRAPSMAYRAVVEQ
;
A
#
# COMPACT_ATOMS: atom_id res chain seq x y z
N MET A 1 57.54 -19.49 -61.52
CA MET A 1 57.11 -20.65 -60.72
C MET A 1 57.63 -20.49 -59.30
N SER A 2 56.80 -20.07 -58.33
CA SER A 2 56.95 -20.43 -56.91
C SER A 2 55.74 -19.93 -56.12
N ARG A 3 54.68 -20.75 -56.10
CA ARG A 3 53.59 -20.66 -55.11
C ARG A 3 54.08 -21.38 -53.85
N ARG A 4 54.22 -20.65 -52.74
CA ARG A 4 54.22 -21.20 -51.37
C ARG A 4 53.29 -20.28 -50.56
N GLN A 5 52.01 -20.64 -50.49
CA GLN A 5 51.40 -21.26 -49.29
C GLN A 5 51.45 -20.27 -48.11
N ALA A 6 50.45 -19.41 -47.96
CA ALA A 6 49.26 -19.68 -47.14
C ALA A 6 49.62 -20.08 -45.70
N THR A 7 50.01 -19.10 -44.89
CA THR A 7 49.94 -19.21 -43.43
C THR A 7 48.48 -19.15 -43.01
N VAL A 8 47.81 -20.29 -43.09
CA VAL A 8 46.54 -20.52 -42.41
C VAL A 8 46.85 -20.57 -40.92
N THR A 9 46.58 -19.47 -40.22
CA THR A 9 46.56 -19.43 -38.75
C THR A 9 45.49 -20.41 -38.28
N ALA A 10 45.91 -21.54 -37.72
CA ALA A 10 45.02 -22.50 -37.07
C ALA A 10 44.36 -21.84 -35.85
N PRO A 11 43.03 -21.92 -35.67
CA PRO A 11 42.42 -21.51 -34.42
C PRO A 11 42.87 -22.49 -33.34
N ALA A 12 43.45 -21.96 -32.26
CA ALA A 12 43.70 -22.71 -31.05
C ALA A 12 42.37 -23.32 -30.58
N ILE A 13 42.27 -24.63 -30.75
CA ILE A 13 41.17 -25.45 -30.28
C ILE A 13 41.11 -25.22 -28.78
N VAL A 14 40.00 -24.63 -28.29
CA VAL A 14 39.70 -24.44 -26.88
C VAL A 14 40.00 -25.76 -26.16
N ALA A 15 41.08 -25.79 -25.37
CA ALA A 15 41.37 -26.90 -24.49
C ALA A 15 40.13 -27.06 -23.60
N GLY A 16 39.44 -28.20 -23.75
CA GLY A 16 38.18 -28.43 -23.08
C GLY A 16 38.31 -28.18 -21.58
N PRO A 17 37.35 -27.48 -20.95
CA PRO A 17 37.42 -27.18 -19.52
C PRO A 17 37.56 -28.49 -18.74
N ALA A 18 38.43 -28.49 -17.72
CA ALA A 18 38.56 -29.64 -16.84
C ALA A 18 37.17 -30.00 -16.27
N LEU A 19 36.93 -31.29 -15.99
CA LEU A 19 35.65 -31.77 -15.42
C LEU A 19 35.24 -30.98 -14.17
N ARG A 20 36.22 -30.48 -13.40
CA ARG A 20 36.00 -29.61 -12.25
C ARG A 20 35.37 -28.28 -12.64
N ASP A 21 35.89 -27.62 -13.67
CA ASP A 21 35.43 -26.28 -14.09
C ASP A 21 34.03 -26.36 -14.71
N THR A 22 33.74 -27.43 -15.45
CA THR A 22 32.39 -27.68 -16.00
C THR A 22 31.38 -27.94 -14.90
N LEU A 23 31.74 -28.71 -13.87
CA LEU A 23 30.87 -28.94 -12.71
C LEU A 23 30.64 -27.65 -11.91
N LEU A 24 31.68 -26.83 -11.70
CA LEU A 24 31.55 -25.54 -11.02
C LEU A 24 30.64 -24.58 -11.80
N LEU A 25 30.83 -24.47 -13.12
CA LEU A 25 29.97 -23.65 -13.98
C LEU A 25 28.51 -24.12 -13.92
N ALA A 26 28.29 -25.44 -14.02
CA ALA A 26 26.95 -26.02 -13.95
C ALA A 26 26.29 -25.76 -12.58
N ALA A 27 27.04 -25.86 -11.49
CA ALA A 27 26.54 -25.56 -10.14
C ALA A 27 26.15 -24.08 -9.98
N VAL A 28 26.96 -23.15 -10.50
CA VAL A 28 26.63 -21.71 -10.48
C VAL A 28 25.38 -21.42 -11.32
N LEU A 29 25.28 -22.02 -12.50
CA LEU A 29 24.08 -21.92 -13.35
C LEU A 29 22.83 -22.42 -12.63
N ALA A 30 22.92 -23.59 -12.00
CA ALA A 30 21.83 -24.14 -11.20
C ALA A 30 21.46 -23.21 -10.03
N ALA A 31 22.44 -22.66 -9.32
CA ALA A 31 22.20 -21.72 -8.23
C ALA A 31 21.49 -20.44 -8.71
N VAL A 32 21.88 -19.89 -9.86
CA VAL A 32 21.23 -18.72 -10.47
C VAL A 32 19.79 -19.05 -10.87
N LEU A 33 19.53 -20.20 -11.48
CA LEU A 33 18.18 -20.64 -11.84
C LEU A 33 17.28 -20.79 -10.61
N VAL A 34 17.79 -21.41 -9.54
CA VAL A 34 17.07 -21.55 -8.27
C VAL A 34 16.79 -20.18 -7.67
N SER A 35 17.76 -19.27 -7.66
CA SER A 35 17.60 -17.89 -7.19
C SER A 35 16.52 -17.15 -7.97
N CYS A 36 16.54 -17.24 -9.30
CA CYS A 36 15.52 -16.65 -10.16
C CYS A 36 14.12 -17.15 -9.80
N LEU A 37 13.95 -18.46 -9.64
CA LEU A 37 12.67 -19.06 -9.27
C LEU A 37 12.21 -18.63 -7.87
N ALA A 38 13.14 -18.55 -6.92
CA ALA A 38 12.87 -18.07 -5.57
C ALA A 38 12.39 -16.62 -5.55
N VAL A 39 13.05 -15.74 -6.31
CA VAL A 39 12.65 -14.33 -6.47
C VAL A 39 11.26 -14.21 -7.09
N ILE A 40 10.96 -14.99 -8.13
CA ILE A 40 9.63 -15.01 -8.75
C ILE A 40 8.56 -15.44 -7.75
N ARG A 41 8.82 -16.51 -6.98
CA ARG A 41 7.88 -16.94 -5.92
C ARG A 41 7.67 -15.86 -4.87
N SER A 42 8.74 -15.19 -4.43
CA SER A 42 8.66 -14.09 -3.46
C SER A 42 7.82 -12.93 -4.00
N SER A 43 8.03 -12.54 -5.26
CA SER A 43 7.24 -11.50 -5.93
C SER A 43 5.76 -11.85 -6.03
N HIS A 44 5.44 -13.10 -6.38
CA HIS A 44 4.05 -13.54 -6.47
C HIS A 44 3.36 -13.56 -5.09
N ALA A 45 4.04 -14.07 -4.06
CA ALA A 45 3.54 -14.05 -2.69
C ALA A 45 3.34 -12.62 -2.18
N CYS A 46 4.32 -11.74 -2.43
CA CYS A 46 4.24 -10.32 -2.09
C CYS A 46 2.99 -9.67 -2.71
N ARG A 47 2.76 -9.87 -4.01
CA ARG A 47 1.56 -9.32 -4.69
C ARG A 47 0.26 -9.83 -4.07
N GLN A 48 0.17 -11.11 -3.71
CA GLN A 48 -1.03 -11.66 -3.06
C GLN A 48 -1.26 -11.06 -1.67
N LEU A 49 -0.22 -10.98 -0.84
CA LEU A 49 -0.32 -10.38 0.49
C LEU A 49 -0.72 -8.89 0.40
N TYR A 50 -0.13 -8.15 -0.53
CA TYR A 50 -0.51 -6.77 -0.78
C TYR A 50 -1.97 -6.64 -1.22
N ALA A 51 -2.46 -7.50 -2.11
CA ALA A 51 -3.85 -7.47 -2.53
C ALA A 51 -4.81 -7.70 -1.35
N GLN A 52 -4.49 -8.65 -0.46
CA GLN A 52 -5.27 -8.89 0.75
C GLN A 52 -5.24 -7.67 1.69
N LEU A 53 -4.07 -7.08 1.91
CA LEU A 53 -3.93 -5.89 2.73
C LEU A 53 -4.76 -4.71 2.19
N GLN A 54 -4.68 -4.46 0.87
CA GLN A 54 -5.46 -3.42 0.21
C GLN A 54 -6.97 -3.64 0.36
N SER A 55 -7.45 -4.89 0.29
CA SER A 55 -8.86 -5.19 0.51
C SER A 55 -9.33 -4.86 1.92
N LEU A 56 -8.50 -5.16 2.92
CA LEU A 56 -8.82 -4.91 4.33
C LEU A 56 -8.77 -3.42 4.66
N GLU A 57 -7.80 -2.70 4.08
CA GLU A 57 -7.72 -1.25 4.16
C GLU A 57 -8.95 -0.61 3.53
N ALA A 58 -9.38 -1.04 2.34
CA ALA A 58 -10.57 -0.50 1.69
C ALA A 58 -11.83 -0.64 2.57
N THR A 59 -12.02 -1.79 3.23
CA THR A 59 -13.11 -1.97 4.20
C THR A 59 -12.98 -0.99 5.37
N ARG A 60 -11.77 -0.80 5.91
CA ARG A 60 -11.53 0.15 6.99
C ARG A 60 -11.87 1.59 6.58
N TRP A 61 -11.47 2.00 5.38
CA TRP A 61 -11.78 3.34 4.85
C TRP A 61 -13.28 3.59 4.76
N HIS A 62 -14.05 2.61 4.26
CA HIS A 62 -15.50 2.71 4.18
C HIS A 62 -16.14 2.89 5.58
N LEU A 63 -15.73 2.07 6.55
CA LEU A 63 -16.25 2.20 7.92
C LEU A 63 -15.89 3.55 8.56
N GLN A 64 -14.70 4.07 8.27
CA GLN A 64 -14.26 5.36 8.78
C GLN A 64 -15.09 6.51 8.21
N GLU A 65 -15.46 6.43 6.93
CA GLU A 65 -16.35 7.41 6.29
C GLU A 65 -17.73 7.40 6.94
N ASP A 66 -18.33 6.22 7.11
CA ASP A 66 -19.63 6.05 7.78
C ASP A 66 -19.60 6.60 9.22
N TYR A 67 -18.54 6.28 9.97
CA TYR A 67 -18.38 6.78 11.33
C TYR A 67 -18.22 8.30 11.38
N SER A 68 -17.47 8.88 10.45
CA SER A 68 -17.30 10.33 10.35
C SER A 68 -18.62 11.02 10.05
N ARG A 69 -19.44 10.44 9.16
CA ARG A 69 -20.79 10.92 8.86
C ARG A 69 -21.70 10.84 10.09
N LEU A 70 -21.69 9.71 10.79
CA LEU A 70 -22.46 9.54 12.03
C LEU A 70 -22.03 10.54 13.12
N LEU A 71 -20.73 10.84 13.22
CA LEU A 71 -20.22 11.81 14.19
C LEU A 71 -20.68 13.23 13.85
N LEU A 72 -20.74 13.59 12.57
CA LEU A 72 -21.29 14.86 12.10
C LEU A 72 -22.78 14.96 12.41
N GLU A 73 -23.55 13.89 12.18
CA GLU A 73 -24.94 13.79 12.60
C GLU A 73 -25.04 14.01 14.11
N GLN A 74 -24.31 13.26 14.94
CA GLN A 74 -24.32 13.39 16.41
C GLN A 74 -23.89 14.78 16.91
N SER A 75 -22.85 15.39 16.34
CA SER A 75 -22.40 16.72 16.77
C SER A 75 -23.46 17.80 16.54
N THR A 76 -24.30 17.63 15.52
CA THR A 76 -25.44 18.51 15.25
C THR A 76 -26.51 18.39 16.35
N TRP A 77 -26.77 17.17 16.84
CA TRP A 77 -27.73 16.94 17.93
C TRP A 77 -27.14 17.25 19.32
N ALA A 78 -25.87 16.95 19.56
CA ALA A 78 -25.24 17.04 20.88
C ALA A 78 -24.98 18.48 21.35
N SER A 79 -24.69 19.41 20.43
CA SER A 79 -24.47 20.83 20.75
C SER A 79 -25.77 21.53 21.16
N HIS A 80 -26.88 21.26 20.46
CA HIS A 80 -28.16 21.90 20.74
C HIS A 80 -28.90 21.20 21.88
N HIS A 81 -29.06 19.87 21.81
CA HIS A 81 -29.92 19.12 22.72
C HIS A 81 -29.37 19.06 24.16
N ARG A 82 -28.05 18.89 24.33
CA ARG A 82 -27.44 18.76 25.66
C ARG A 82 -27.36 20.11 26.38
N VAL A 83 -27.18 21.20 25.65
CA VAL A 83 -27.19 22.56 26.20
C VAL A 83 -28.61 23.00 26.53
N GLU A 84 -29.59 22.66 25.69
CA GLU A 84 -30.99 23.00 25.91
C GLU A 84 -31.62 22.20 27.05
N GLN A 85 -31.32 20.89 27.18
CA GLN A 85 -31.76 20.10 28.34
C GLN A 85 -31.16 20.63 29.65
N VAL A 86 -29.85 20.89 29.70
CA VAL A 86 -29.23 21.45 30.91
C VAL A 86 -29.76 22.85 31.23
N ALA A 87 -29.98 23.71 30.22
CA ALA A 87 -30.55 25.03 30.44
C ALA A 87 -32.05 25.00 30.86
N ALA A 88 -32.82 24.05 30.34
CA ALA A 88 -34.23 23.88 30.68
C ALA A 88 -34.43 23.22 32.05
N ASP A 89 -33.68 22.14 32.34
CA ASP A 89 -33.85 21.33 33.55
C ASP A 89 -33.10 21.92 34.76
N ASP A 90 -31.84 22.34 34.61
CA ASP A 90 -31.04 22.87 35.74
C ASP A 90 -31.24 24.38 35.95
N LEU A 91 -31.50 25.15 34.88
CA LEU A 91 -31.67 26.61 34.96
C LEU A 91 -33.13 27.09 34.78
N GLY A 92 -34.08 26.20 34.48
CA GLY A 92 -35.49 26.56 34.29
C GLY A 92 -35.74 27.51 33.10
N MET A 93 -34.80 27.62 32.16
CA MET A 93 -34.91 28.56 31.05
C MET A 93 -35.97 28.10 30.05
N ARG A 94 -36.92 28.98 29.73
CA ARG A 94 -37.89 28.81 28.63
C ARG A 94 -37.51 29.76 27.49
N ALA A 95 -37.61 29.28 26.26
CA ALA A 95 -37.41 30.12 25.08
C ALA A 95 -38.35 31.34 25.13
N PRO A 96 -37.82 32.58 25.08
CA PRO A 96 -38.63 33.77 25.22
C PRO A 96 -39.57 33.92 24.02
N SER A 97 -40.86 34.15 24.28
CA SER A 97 -41.86 34.41 23.25
C SER A 97 -41.49 35.66 22.44
N MET A 98 -41.62 35.60 21.11
CA MET A 98 -41.29 36.67 20.15
C MET A 98 -42.07 38.00 20.35
N ALA A 99 -42.93 38.09 21.37
CA ALA A 99 -43.78 39.23 21.66
C ALA A 99 -43.09 40.36 22.46
N TYR A 100 -41.89 40.18 23.01
CA TYR A 100 -41.22 41.22 23.79
C TYR A 100 -39.73 41.33 23.44
N ARG A 101 -39.44 42.15 22.41
CA ARG A 101 -38.08 42.55 22.06
C ARG A 101 -38.02 44.08 22.08
N ALA A 102 -37.58 44.65 23.20
CA ALA A 102 -37.22 46.06 23.27
C ALA A 102 -35.75 46.20 22.83
N VAL A 103 -35.54 46.80 21.66
CA VAL A 103 -34.21 47.20 21.17
C VAL A 103 -33.85 48.50 21.89
N VAL A 104 -32.77 48.49 22.67
CA VAL A 104 -32.22 49.72 23.27
C VAL A 104 -31.13 50.23 22.33
N GLU A 105 -31.45 51.31 21.61
CA GLU A 105 -30.47 52.13 20.88
C GLU A 105 -29.63 52.94 21.88
N GLN A 106 -28.32 53.00 21.65
CA GLN A 106 -27.41 53.98 22.26
C GLN A 106 -26.81 54.86 21.18
#